data_AF-A0A2D3VWZ5-F1
#
_entry.id   AF-A0A2D3VWZ5-F1
#
_cell.length_a   1.000
_cell.length_b   1.000
_cell.length_c   1.000
_cell.angle_alpha   90.00
_cell.angle_beta   90.00
_cell.angle_gamma   90.00
#
_symmetry.space_group_name_H-M   'P 1'
#
loop_
_entity.id
_entity.type
_entity.pdbx_description
1 polymer ?
#
loop_
_entity_poly.entity_id
_entity_poly.type
_entity_poly.pdbx_seq_one_letter_code
_entity_poly.pdbx_strand_id
1 'polypeptide(L)'
;MFKKLRDNQPKEPSAGSCFKNPPNTYAGKLLDDAGLKGFQVGNMAFSKTHANFLVNLGGGTYEEAITLIEYAQKKVLEDFGIHLELEIQILDTTRA
;
A
#
# COMPACT_ATOMS: atom_id res chain seq x y z
N MET A 1 1.19 24.55 -6.83
CA MET A 1 0.96 23.86 -5.55
C MET A 1 0.90 22.34 -5.72
N PHE A 2 0.02 21.80 -6.57
CA PHE A 2 -0.13 20.34 -6.77
C PHE A 2 1.05 19.60 -7.40
N LYS A 3 1.92 20.28 -8.16
CA LYS A 3 3.08 19.66 -8.82
C LYS A 3 4.09 19.07 -7.81
N LYS A 4 4.40 19.80 -6.73
CA LYS A 4 5.36 19.38 -5.70
C LYS A 4 4.90 18.16 -4.90
N LEU A 5 3.59 17.97 -4.72
CA LEU A 5 3.05 16.82 -3.98
C LEU A 5 3.24 15.50 -4.73
N ARG A 6 3.35 15.56 -6.06
CA ARG A 6 3.47 14.40 -6.93
C ARG A 6 4.91 13.92 -7.09
N ASP A 7 5.89 14.76 -6.74
CA ASP A 7 7.32 14.44 -6.90
C ASP A 7 7.75 13.22 -6.05
N ASN A 8 7.07 12.99 -4.92
CA ASN A 8 7.33 11.87 -4.02
C ASN A 8 6.33 10.70 -4.19
N GLN A 9 5.57 10.68 -5.29
CA GLN A 9 4.60 9.61 -5.57
C GLN A 9 5.09 8.73 -6.73
N PRO A 10 4.71 7.44 -6.77
CA PRO A 10 5.00 6.59 -7.92
C PRO A 10 4.42 7.15 -9.22
N LYS A 11 5.09 6.82 -10.33
CA LYS A 11 4.59 7.08 -11.68
C LYS A 11 3.80 5.89 -12.23
N GLU A 12 3.99 4.73 -11.62
CA GLU A 12 3.28 3.49 -11.90
C GLU A 12 1.78 3.62 -11.56
N PRO A 13 0.89 2.92 -12.27
CA PRO A 13 -0.53 2.87 -11.95
C PRO A 13 -0.76 2.46 -10.50
N SER A 14 -1.57 3.22 -9.77
CA SER A 14 -1.94 2.97 -8.37
C SER A 14 -3.29 3.60 -8.05
N ALA A 15 -3.89 3.21 -6.93
CA ALA A 15 -5.13 3.80 -6.39
C ALA A 15 -4.88 4.94 -5.38
N GLY A 16 -3.65 5.46 -5.30
CA GLY A 16 -3.24 6.42 -4.28
C GLY A 16 -2.66 5.73 -3.04
N SER A 17 -2.72 6.43 -1.90
CA SER A 17 -2.37 5.86 -0.60
C SER A 17 -3.28 4.68 -0.28
N CYS A 18 -2.68 3.53 0.05
CA CYS A 18 -3.40 2.31 0.37
C CYS A 18 -4.04 2.38 1.77
N PHE A 19 -3.30 2.91 2.75
CA PHE A 19 -3.72 2.99 4.14
C PHE A 19 -3.76 4.44 4.65
N LYS A 20 -4.68 4.70 5.57
CA LYS A 20 -4.74 5.96 6.32
C LYS A 20 -3.52 6.06 7.24
N ASN A 21 -3.10 7.29 7.53
CA ASN A 21 -2.07 7.51 8.55
C ASN A 21 -2.64 7.23 9.96
N PRO A 22 -1.99 6.38 10.78
CA PRO A 22 -2.39 6.20 12.16
C PRO A 22 -2.08 7.46 12.99
N PRO A 23 -2.65 7.60 14.20
CA PRO A 23 -2.29 8.68 15.10
C PRO A 23 -0.78 8.75 15.35
N ASN A 24 -0.21 9.95 15.27
CA ASN A 24 1.20 10.24 15.59
C ASN A 24 2.25 9.55 14.70
N THR A 25 1.87 8.93 13.58
CA THR A 25 2.84 8.32 12.64
C THR A 25 2.30 8.33 11.20
N TYR A 26 3.08 7.81 10.25
CA TYR A 26 2.71 7.70 8.85
C TYR A 26 2.70 6.24 8.41
N ALA A 27 1.64 5.82 7.70
CA ALA A 27 1.54 4.45 7.20
C ALA A 27 2.71 4.08 6.29
N GLY A 28 3.12 5.02 5.41
CA GLY A 28 4.28 4.83 4.54
C GLY A 28 5.58 4.58 5.31
N LYS A 29 5.77 5.21 6.48
CA LYS A 29 6.94 4.97 7.32
C LYS A 29 6.90 3.57 7.94
N LEU A 30 5.75 3.17 8.49
CA LEU A 30 5.59 1.84 9.08
C LEU A 30 5.82 0.73 8.06
N LEU A 31 5.32 0.90 6.83
CA LEU A 31 5.53 -0.07 5.75
C LEU A 31 7.00 -0.12 5.30
N ASP A 32 7.68 1.02 5.23
CA ASP A 32 9.12 1.06 4.90
C ASP A 32 9.96 0.38 5.99
N ASP A 33 9.70 0.72 7.26
CA ASP A 33 10.38 0.14 8.42
C ASP A 33 10.09 -1.37 8.57
N ALA A 34 8.91 -1.84 8.16
CA ALA A 34 8.56 -3.27 8.08
C ALA A 34 9.27 -4.01 6.92
N GLY A 35 10.07 -3.31 6.12
CA GLY A 35 10.76 -3.87 4.95
C GLY A 35 9.85 -4.11 3.74
N LEU A 36 8.69 -3.46 3.69
CA LEU A 36 7.70 -3.68 2.62
C LEU A 36 7.89 -2.74 1.43
N LYS A 37 8.77 -1.73 1.49
CA LYS A 37 9.05 -0.86 0.35
C LYS A 37 9.64 -1.67 -0.81
N GLY A 38 8.96 -1.69 -1.95
CA GLY A 38 9.36 -2.49 -3.10
C GLY A 38 9.01 -3.98 -2.99
N PHE A 39 8.35 -4.40 -1.91
CA PHE A 39 7.90 -5.78 -1.75
C PHE A 39 6.80 -6.10 -2.78
N GLN A 40 6.91 -7.26 -3.42
CA GLN A 40 6.18 -7.60 -4.63
C GLN A 40 5.55 -8.99 -4.51
N VAL A 41 4.32 -9.12 -4.99
CA VAL A 41 3.61 -10.39 -5.18
C VAL A 41 3.06 -10.40 -6.59
N GLY A 42 3.55 -11.32 -7.43
CA GLY A 42 3.18 -11.36 -8.83
C GLY A 42 3.50 -10.04 -9.55
N ASN A 43 2.50 -9.39 -10.14
CA ASN A 43 2.66 -8.12 -10.83
C ASN A 43 2.20 -6.89 -10.02
N MET A 44 1.84 -7.07 -8.75
CA MET A 44 1.56 -5.99 -7.80
C MET A 44 2.72 -5.80 -6.81
N ALA A 45 2.96 -4.57 -6.36
CA ALA A 45 4.00 -4.28 -5.38
C ALA A 45 3.66 -3.04 -4.54
N PHE A 46 4.27 -2.91 -3.36
CA PHE A 46 4.40 -1.59 -2.72
C PHE A 46 5.49 -0.79 -3.42
N SER A 47 5.23 0.48 -3.73
CA SER A 47 6.14 1.31 -4.53
C SER A 47 7.51 1.47 -3.87
N LYS A 48 8.55 1.39 -4.71
CA LYS A 48 9.93 1.74 -4.32
C LYS A 48 10.12 3.24 -4.04
N THR A 49 9.21 4.08 -4.53
CA THR A 49 9.21 5.54 -4.29
C THR A 49 8.52 5.86 -2.97
N HIS A 50 7.33 5.29 -2.74
CA HIS A 50 6.52 5.56 -1.56
C HIS A 50 5.79 4.30 -1.06
N ALA A 51 6.23 3.74 0.07
CA ALA A 51 5.77 2.42 0.52
C ALA A 51 4.24 2.32 0.76
N ASN A 52 3.55 3.43 1.05
CA ASN A 52 2.08 3.43 1.18
C ASN A 52 1.31 3.35 -0.15
N PHE A 53 1.96 3.23 -1.30
CA PHE A 53 1.29 3.13 -2.59
C PHE A 53 1.44 1.70 -3.12
N LEU A 54 0.29 1.06 -3.33
CA LEU A 54 0.23 -0.22 -4.03
C LEU A 54 0.21 0.07 -5.54
N VAL A 55 1.25 -0.37 -6.24
CA VAL A 55 1.47 -0.13 -7.67
C VAL A 55 1.27 -1.40 -8.47
N ASN A 56 0.70 -1.25 -9.66
CA ASN A 56 0.61 -2.30 -10.67
C ASN A 56 1.77 -2.16 -11.65
N LEU A 57 2.62 -3.19 -11.72
CA LEU A 57 3.80 -3.22 -12.60
C LEU A 57 3.45 -3.68 -14.04
N GLY A 58 2.17 -3.91 -14.31
CA GLY A 58 1.62 -4.40 -15.56
C GLY A 58 1.07 -5.82 -15.40
N GLY A 59 -0.23 -6.00 -15.62
CA GLY A 59 -0.88 -7.32 -15.49
C GLY A 59 -1.11 -7.79 -14.05
N GLY A 60 -1.05 -6.89 -13.07
CA GLY A 60 -1.40 -7.16 -11.67
C GLY A 60 -2.85 -7.58 -11.48
N THR A 61 -3.09 -8.60 -10.66
CA THR A 61 -4.44 -9.12 -10.37
C THR A 61 -5.02 -8.57 -9.07
N TYR A 62 -6.33 -8.76 -8.90
CA TYR A 62 -7.02 -8.43 -7.66
C TYR A 62 -6.45 -9.21 -6.47
N GLU A 63 -6.25 -10.51 -6.63
CA GLU A 63 -5.77 -11.42 -5.59
C GLU A 63 -4.35 -11.06 -5.14
N GLU A 64 -3.48 -10.67 -6.08
CA GLU A 64 -2.13 -10.19 -5.77
C GLU A 64 -2.17 -8.90 -4.94
N ALA A 65 -3.08 -7.98 -5.29
CA ALA A 65 -3.27 -6.74 -4.56
C ALA A 65 -3.79 -6.98 -3.13
N ILE A 66 -4.81 -7.84 -2.98
CA ILE A 66 -5.37 -8.20 -1.67
C ILE A 66 -4.33 -8.92 -0.81
N THR A 67 -3.56 -9.84 -1.39
CA THR A 67 -2.49 -10.55 -0.68
C THR A 67 -1.47 -9.58 -0.09
N LEU A 68 -1.05 -8.57 -0.85
CA LEU A 68 -0.13 -7.53 -0.37
C LEU A 68 -0.73 -6.69 0.77
N ILE A 69 -2.00 -6.33 0.65
CA ILE A 69 -2.72 -5.55 1.66
C ILE A 69 -2.79 -6.31 2.98
N GLU A 70 -3.26 -7.56 2.94
CA GLU A 70 -3.41 -8.40 4.13
C GLU A 70 -2.06 -8.69 4.78
N TYR A 71 -1.05 -9.00 3.95
CA TYR A 71 0.32 -9.21 4.44
C TYR A 71 0.89 -7.96 5.12
N ALA A 72 0.69 -6.78 4.54
CA ALA A 72 1.14 -5.53 5.13
C ALA A 72 0.49 -5.21 6.46
N GLN A 73 -0.85 -5.38 6.56
CA GLN A 73 -1.57 -5.18 7.82
C GLN A 73 -1.05 -6.14 8.89
N LYS A 74 -0.87 -7.42 8.56
CA LYS A 74 -0.32 -8.42 9.47
C LYS A 74 1.09 -8.03 9.94
N LYS A 75 1.99 -7.71 9.00
CA LYS A 75 3.39 -7.40 9.32
C LYS A 75 3.49 -6.15 10.21
N VAL A 76 2.74 -5.10 9.91
CA VAL A 76 2.76 -3.85 10.69
C VAL A 76 2.14 -4.06 12.08
N LEU A 77 1.11 -4.90 12.18
CA LEU A 77 0.56 -5.29 13.47
C LEU A 77 1.57 -6.08 14.31
N GLU A 78 2.27 -7.05 13.71
CA GLU A 78 3.27 -7.87 14.39
C GLU A 78 4.49 -7.05 14.85
N ASP A 79 4.99 -6.15 14.01
CA ASP A 79 6.23 -5.41 14.28
C ASP A 79 6.00 -4.19 15.20
N PHE A 80 4.84 -3.54 15.09
CA PHE A 80 4.59 -2.25 15.75
C PHE A 80 3.35 -2.24 16.66
N GLY A 81 2.53 -3.28 16.66
CA GLY A 81 1.27 -3.31 17.40
C GLY A 81 0.20 -2.34 16.86
N ILE A 82 0.35 -1.85 15.63
CA ILE A 82 -0.55 -0.87 15.01
C ILE A 82 -1.40 -1.54 13.93
N HIS A 83 -2.71 -1.34 14.00
CA HIS A 83 -3.63 -1.75 12.94
C HIS A 83 -3.69 -0.67 11.85
N LEU A 84 -3.36 -1.03 10.62
CA LEU A 84 -3.53 -0.14 9.47
C LEU A 84 -4.95 -0.23 8.92
N GLU A 85 -5.64 0.91 8.87
CA GLU A 85 -6.93 1.03 8.20
C GLU A 85 -6.75 1.37 6.72
N LEU A 86 -7.54 0.73 5.86
CA LEU A 86 -7.56 1.06 4.43
C LEU A 86 -8.10 2.47 4.18
N GLU A 87 -7.43 3.19 3.28
CA GLU A 87 -7.92 4.44 2.71
C GLU A 87 -8.64 4.18 1.38
N ILE A 88 -8.17 3.18 0.62
CA ILE A 88 -8.84 2.71 -0.58
C ILE A 88 -10.12 1.94 -0.25
N GLN A 89 -11.07 1.97 -1.18
CA GLN A 89 -12.27 1.13 -1.11
C GLN A 89 -12.09 -0.10 -1.99
N ILE A 90 -12.27 -1.28 -1.39
CA ILE A 90 -12.26 -2.56 -2.11
C ILE A 90 -13.71 -2.86 -2.50
N LEU A 91 -13.96 -2.90 -3.82
CA LEU A 91 -15.26 -3.31 -4.35
C LEU A 91 -15.17 -4.78 -4.77
N ASP A 92 -15.71 -5.67 -3.96
CA ASP A 92 -15.87 -7.08 -4.30
C ASP A 92 -17.33 -7.30 -4.73
N THR A 93 -17.57 -7.41 -6.04
CA THR A 93 -18.91 -7.63 -6.61
C THR A 93 -19.35 -9.10 -6.58
N THR A 94 -18.54 -10.00 -6.03
CA THR A 94 -18.84 -11.43 -5.91
C THR A 94 -19.41 -11.83 -4.54
N ARG A 95 -19.45 -10.90 -3.58
CA ARG A 95 -20.15 -11.06 -2.29
C ARG A 95 -21.46 -10.26 -2.31
N ALA A 96 -22.45 -10.77 -3.04
CA ALA A 96 -23.86 -10.40 -2.90
C ALA A 96 -24.63 -11.51 -2.20
#